data_AF-K6BXK0-F1
#
_entry.id   AF-K6BXK0-F1
#
_cell.length_a   1.000
_cell.length_b   1.000
_cell.length_c   1.000
_cell.angle_alpha   90.00
_cell.angle_beta   90.00
_cell.angle_gamma   90.00
#
_symmetry.space_group_name_H-M   'P 1'
#
loop_
_entity.id
_entity.type
_entity.pdbx_description
1 polymer ?
#
loop_
_entity_poly.entity_id
_entity_poly.type
_entity_poly.pdbx_seq_one_letter_code
_entity_poly.pdbx_strand_id
1 'polypeptide(L)'
;MENLLRSIYETFEGREETLGILVLEKKKTNSPLTEQFDALIIIIVKNDANMDSPCNVEHYSIENNSIAVNIISENKFLKWLPSGNFRRNLLWVINGQIVFDRDGYLENLKNNLFENPIETRKKKIAMEFAELIRSCSIGKELYDGKQYLDAFNQMVQSLHHLARLSVLEHGFYPEITVWNQVKKIEPEVYALYLELVESSELIEKRVELLLLAIEFAISSRARIGSSYLIEIMKSKKDAWTISELVNEPKLKELAKDLGLLLQYLYAKNIVQIETKEIEGPGIYQMQYKVR
;
A
#
# COMPACT_ATOMS: atom_id res chain seq x y z
N MET A 1 -25.06 -23.14 -8.96
CA MET A 1 -24.66 -21.90 -8.27
C MET A 1 -24.99 -20.69 -9.14
N GLU A 2 -24.50 -20.64 -10.37
CA GLU A 2 -24.74 -19.55 -11.34
C GLU A 2 -26.22 -19.11 -11.45
N ASN A 3 -27.17 -20.03 -11.65
CA ASN A 3 -28.60 -19.71 -11.72
C ASN A 3 -29.19 -19.10 -10.42
N LEU A 4 -28.63 -19.45 -9.24
CA LEU A 4 -29.06 -18.92 -7.94
C LEU A 4 -28.51 -17.50 -7.71
N LEU A 5 -27.26 -17.26 -8.11
CA LEU A 5 -26.65 -15.94 -8.03
C LEU A 5 -27.35 -14.97 -8.99
N ARG A 6 -27.72 -15.47 -10.18
CA ARG A 6 -28.44 -14.73 -11.21
C ARG A 6 -29.73 -14.12 -10.72
N SER A 7 -30.56 -14.87 -10.00
CA SER A 7 -31.81 -14.33 -9.45
C SER A 7 -31.59 -13.18 -8.45
N ILE A 8 -30.41 -13.10 -7.82
CA ILE A 8 -30.08 -12.01 -6.90
C ILE A 8 -29.61 -10.78 -7.68
N TYR A 9 -28.61 -10.94 -8.55
CA TYR A 9 -28.00 -9.77 -9.20
C TYR A 9 -28.84 -9.17 -10.33
N GLU A 10 -29.74 -9.93 -10.97
CA GLU A 10 -30.66 -9.41 -12.01
C GLU A 10 -31.55 -8.27 -11.48
N THR A 11 -31.90 -8.30 -10.19
CA THR A 11 -32.66 -7.22 -9.53
C THR A 11 -31.90 -5.89 -9.42
N PHE A 12 -30.58 -5.93 -9.61
CA PHE A 12 -29.69 -4.77 -9.57
C PHE A 12 -29.23 -4.35 -10.98
N GLU A 13 -29.13 -5.27 -11.94
CA GLU A 13 -28.79 -4.94 -13.34
C GLU A 13 -29.77 -3.92 -13.95
N GLY A 14 -31.05 -4.10 -13.67
CA GLY A 14 -32.13 -3.23 -14.16
C GLY A 14 -32.15 -1.82 -13.55
N ARG A 15 -31.30 -1.52 -12.58
CA ARG A 15 -31.31 -0.23 -11.88
C ARG A 15 -30.41 0.80 -12.57
N GLU A 16 -30.86 2.04 -12.72
CA GLU A 16 -30.13 3.12 -13.41
C GLU A 16 -28.88 3.60 -12.65
N GLU A 17 -28.80 3.30 -11.36
CA GLU A 17 -27.65 3.60 -10.51
C GLU A 17 -26.54 2.54 -10.62
N THR A 18 -26.82 1.31 -11.03
CA THR A 18 -25.79 0.26 -11.09
C THR A 18 -24.74 0.54 -12.16
N LEU A 19 -23.48 0.64 -11.77
CA LEU A 19 -22.34 0.78 -12.67
C LEU A 19 -21.77 -0.57 -13.10
N GLY A 20 -21.72 -1.53 -12.18
CA GLY A 20 -21.18 -2.85 -12.47
C GLY A 20 -21.38 -3.84 -11.34
N ILE A 21 -21.37 -5.13 -11.68
CA ILE A 21 -21.52 -6.23 -10.73
C ILE A 21 -20.40 -7.24 -10.92
N LEU A 22 -19.71 -7.55 -9.83
CA LEU A 22 -18.68 -8.58 -9.75
C LEU A 22 -19.18 -9.76 -8.90
N VAL A 23 -18.90 -10.98 -9.34
CA VAL A 23 -19.18 -12.20 -8.59
C VAL A 23 -17.87 -12.93 -8.29
N LEU A 24 -17.70 -13.32 -7.03
CA LEU A 24 -16.63 -14.18 -6.56
C LEU A 24 -17.20 -15.45 -5.95
N GLU A 25 -16.96 -16.58 -6.58
CA GLU A 25 -17.27 -17.88 -6.00
C GLU A 25 -16.09 -18.40 -5.16
N LYS A 26 -16.43 -19.08 -4.07
CA LYS A 26 -15.48 -19.69 -3.14
C LYS A 26 -14.76 -20.86 -3.82
N LYS A 27 -13.48 -20.66 -4.15
CA LYS A 27 -12.63 -21.71 -4.74
C LYS A 27 -12.07 -22.72 -3.73
N LYS A 28 -12.07 -22.38 -2.44
CA LYS A 28 -11.53 -23.20 -1.33
C LYS A 28 -12.41 -23.07 -0.09
N THR A 29 -12.50 -24.13 0.71
CA THR A 29 -13.12 -24.07 2.04
C THR A 29 -12.47 -22.94 2.88
N ASN A 30 -13.29 -22.11 3.52
CA ASN A 30 -12.89 -20.96 4.35
C ASN A 30 -12.04 -19.87 3.64
N SER A 31 -12.45 -19.42 2.46
CA SER A 31 -11.80 -18.30 1.76
C SER A 31 -12.07 -16.94 2.45
N PRO A 32 -11.04 -16.20 2.92
CA PRO A 32 -11.23 -14.84 3.42
C PRO A 32 -11.66 -13.84 2.34
N LEU A 33 -11.47 -14.18 1.06
CA LEU A 33 -11.85 -13.32 -0.08
C LEU A 33 -13.35 -13.25 -0.29
N THR A 34 -14.06 -14.34 0.03
CA THR A 34 -15.53 -14.40 0.02
C THR A 34 -16.12 -14.22 1.41
N GLU A 35 -15.33 -13.73 2.38
CA GLU A 35 -15.79 -13.51 3.75
C GLU A 35 -16.36 -14.80 4.40
N GLN A 36 -15.82 -15.95 4.00
CA GLN A 36 -16.27 -17.30 4.38
C GLN A 36 -17.62 -17.75 3.76
N PHE A 37 -18.31 -16.86 3.04
CA PHE A 37 -19.49 -17.20 2.23
C PHE A 37 -19.11 -18.03 1.01
N ASP A 38 -20.07 -18.76 0.47
CA ASP A 38 -19.89 -19.60 -0.73
C ASP A 38 -19.82 -18.75 -2.01
N ALA A 39 -20.47 -17.59 -2.01
CA ALA A 39 -20.28 -16.57 -3.03
C ALA A 39 -20.35 -15.15 -2.43
N LEU A 40 -19.66 -14.22 -3.09
CA LEU A 40 -19.70 -12.80 -2.80
C LEU A 40 -20.08 -12.03 -4.07
N ILE A 41 -21.16 -11.26 -4.01
CA ILE A 41 -21.62 -10.36 -5.07
C ILE A 41 -21.27 -8.93 -4.65
N ILE A 42 -20.64 -8.19 -5.53
CA ILE A 42 -20.23 -6.80 -5.28
C ILE A 42 -20.88 -5.94 -6.34
N ILE A 43 -21.72 -5.01 -5.88
CA ILE A 43 -22.51 -4.13 -6.73
C ILE A 43 -21.95 -2.73 -6.54
N ILE A 44 -21.44 -2.15 -7.62
CA ILE A 44 -20.95 -0.77 -7.65
C ILE A 44 -22.07 0.10 -8.19
N VAL A 45 -22.45 1.14 -7.43
CA VAL A 45 -23.52 2.07 -7.81
C VAL A 45 -22.99 3.50 -7.95
N LYS A 46 -23.66 4.30 -8.78
CA LYS A 46 -23.42 5.74 -8.94
C LYS A 46 -23.51 6.44 -7.59
N ASN A 47 -22.77 7.54 -7.49
CA ASN A 47 -22.82 8.39 -6.31
C ASN A 47 -24.17 9.11 -6.25
N ASP A 48 -24.87 8.98 -5.13
CA ASP A 48 -26.05 9.79 -4.81
C ASP A 48 -25.69 10.72 -3.64
N ALA A 49 -26.12 11.99 -3.71
CA ALA A 49 -25.96 12.99 -2.65
C ALA A 49 -26.63 12.57 -1.33
N ASN A 50 -27.55 11.59 -1.36
CA ASN A 50 -28.20 11.02 -0.18
C ASN A 50 -27.56 9.70 0.33
N MET A 51 -26.53 9.17 -0.34
CA MET A 51 -25.79 7.96 0.08
C MET A 51 -24.54 8.30 0.90
N ASP A 52 -24.73 8.98 2.03
CA ASP A 52 -23.75 9.02 3.12
C ASP A 52 -23.77 7.75 4.00
N SER A 53 -24.61 6.77 3.61
CA SER A 53 -24.88 5.54 4.37
C SER A 53 -23.80 4.45 4.19
N PRO A 54 -23.65 3.55 5.18
CA PRO A 54 -22.65 2.48 5.18
C PRO A 54 -22.74 1.59 3.92
N CYS A 55 -21.69 0.79 3.70
CA CYS A 55 -21.75 -0.29 2.71
C CYS A 55 -23.00 -1.12 3.06
N ASN A 56 -24.00 -1.18 2.18
CA ASN A 56 -25.16 -2.02 2.47
C ASN A 56 -24.73 -3.44 2.20
N VAL A 57 -24.68 -4.22 3.28
CA VAL A 57 -24.28 -5.62 3.27
C VAL A 57 -25.54 -6.44 3.52
N GLU A 58 -25.88 -7.29 2.56
CA GLU A 58 -27.00 -8.23 2.66
C GLU A 58 -26.46 -9.65 2.60
N HIS A 59 -26.98 -10.52 3.47
CA HIS A 59 -26.60 -11.94 3.51
C HIS A 59 -27.80 -12.80 3.17
N TYR A 60 -27.60 -13.72 2.22
CA TYR A 60 -28.61 -14.65 1.75
C TYR A 60 -28.19 -16.09 2.05
N SER A 61 -29.18 -16.93 2.31
CA SER A 61 -29.02 -18.37 2.44
C SER A 61 -30.00 -19.05 1.48
N ILE A 62 -29.48 -19.73 0.45
CA ILE A 62 -30.29 -20.39 -0.58
C ILE A 62 -29.74 -21.79 -0.82
N GLU A 63 -30.58 -22.82 -0.68
CA GLU A 63 -30.23 -24.21 -0.98
C GLU A 63 -28.89 -24.67 -0.38
N ASN A 64 -28.69 -24.38 0.92
CA ASN A 64 -27.46 -24.63 1.69
C ASN A 64 -26.21 -23.82 1.29
N ASN A 65 -26.35 -22.85 0.38
CA ASN A 65 -25.27 -21.91 0.04
C ASN A 65 -25.48 -20.57 0.75
N SER A 66 -24.38 -20.04 1.26
CA SER A 66 -24.31 -18.71 1.87
C SER A 66 -23.78 -17.69 0.87
N ILE A 67 -24.46 -16.56 0.72
CA ILE A 67 -24.11 -15.53 -0.26
C ILE A 67 -24.07 -14.17 0.45
N ALA A 68 -22.98 -13.43 0.27
CA ALA A 68 -22.89 -12.04 0.71
C ALA A 68 -23.04 -11.09 -0.49
N VAL A 69 -23.78 -10.01 -0.31
CA VAL A 69 -24.00 -8.97 -1.31
C VAL A 69 -23.56 -7.63 -0.72
N ASN A 70 -22.54 -7.03 -1.32
CA ASN A 70 -21.99 -5.74 -0.92
C ASN A 70 -22.36 -4.68 -1.95
N ILE A 71 -23.19 -3.72 -1.55
CA ILE A 71 -23.55 -2.55 -2.37
C ILE A 71 -22.68 -1.37 -1.96
N ILE A 72 -21.86 -0.88 -2.89
CA ILE A 72 -20.81 0.11 -2.63
C ILE A 72 -20.95 1.26 -3.62
N SER A 73 -20.95 2.51 -3.11
CA SER A 73 -20.87 3.68 -3.98
C SER A 73 -19.50 3.79 -4.64
N GLU A 74 -19.47 4.27 -5.88
CA GLU A 74 -18.25 4.47 -6.66
C GLU A 74 -17.17 5.24 -5.88
N ASN A 75 -17.51 6.38 -5.27
CA ASN A 75 -16.55 7.20 -4.53
C ASN A 75 -15.88 6.44 -3.38
N LYS A 76 -16.64 5.56 -2.71
CA LYS A 76 -16.14 4.75 -1.62
C LYS A 76 -15.27 3.61 -2.15
N PHE A 77 -15.72 2.96 -3.22
CA PHE A 77 -14.97 1.89 -3.89
C PHE A 77 -13.60 2.40 -4.36
N LEU A 78 -13.57 3.54 -5.04
CA LEU A 78 -12.34 4.16 -5.54
C LEU A 78 -11.40 4.62 -4.42
N LYS A 79 -11.92 5.10 -3.27
CA LYS A 79 -11.09 5.43 -2.09
C LYS A 79 -10.49 4.20 -1.42
N TRP A 80 -11.16 3.06 -1.51
CA TRP A 80 -10.71 1.79 -0.94
C TRP A 80 -9.67 1.05 -1.78
N LEU A 81 -9.66 1.25 -3.11
CA LEU A 81 -8.65 0.64 -3.98
C LEU A 81 -7.19 0.99 -3.58
N PRO A 82 -6.85 2.25 -3.22
CA PRO A 82 -5.48 2.63 -2.84
C PRO A 82 -5.16 2.51 -1.33
N SER A 83 -6.13 2.33 -0.43
CA SER A 83 -5.90 2.43 1.03
C SER A 83 -5.73 1.06 1.72
N GLY A 84 -4.58 0.87 2.40
CA GLY A 84 -4.40 -0.12 3.47
C GLY A 84 -3.79 -1.48 3.11
N ASN A 85 -3.21 -2.12 4.12
CA ASN A 85 -2.40 -3.35 4.08
C ASN A 85 -3.17 -4.66 3.79
N PHE A 86 -4.43 -4.58 3.35
CA PHE A 86 -5.23 -5.75 2.96
C PHE A 86 -5.92 -5.47 1.62
N ARG A 87 -5.29 -5.93 0.52
CA ARG A 87 -5.75 -5.79 -0.87
C ARG A 87 -6.99 -6.64 -1.21
N ARG A 88 -7.89 -6.87 -0.26
CA ARG A 88 -9.11 -7.68 -0.49
C ARG A 88 -9.98 -7.06 -1.58
N ASN A 89 -10.22 -5.75 -1.49
CA ASN A 89 -11.08 -5.03 -2.43
C ASN A 89 -10.47 -4.97 -3.84
N LEU A 90 -9.13 -4.90 -3.93
CA LEU A 90 -8.43 -5.03 -5.21
C LEU A 90 -8.57 -6.45 -5.78
N LEU A 91 -8.40 -7.48 -4.94
CA LEU A 91 -8.60 -8.86 -5.37
C LEU A 91 -10.02 -9.15 -5.83
N TRP A 92 -11.02 -8.42 -5.34
CA TRP A 92 -12.37 -8.50 -5.86
C TRP A 92 -12.45 -8.04 -7.31
N VAL A 93 -11.80 -6.92 -7.65
CA VAL A 93 -11.74 -6.45 -9.04
C VAL A 93 -10.94 -7.42 -9.90
N ILE A 94 -9.77 -7.86 -9.44
CA ILE A 94 -8.89 -8.73 -10.22
C ILE A 94 -9.53 -10.11 -10.46
N ASN A 95 -10.03 -10.77 -9.41
CA ASN A 95 -10.51 -12.15 -9.47
C ASN A 95 -12.01 -12.27 -9.73
N GLY A 96 -12.77 -11.19 -9.56
CA GLY A 96 -14.22 -11.18 -9.76
C GLY A 96 -14.57 -11.34 -11.24
N GLN A 97 -15.51 -12.24 -11.48
CA GLN A 97 -16.18 -12.35 -12.76
C GLN A 97 -17.12 -11.16 -12.91
N ILE A 98 -16.97 -10.42 -14.00
CA ILE A 98 -17.91 -9.35 -14.36
C ILE A 98 -19.17 -10.03 -14.88
N VAL A 99 -20.30 -9.84 -14.19
CA VAL A 99 -21.62 -10.33 -14.64
C VAL A 99 -22.47 -9.23 -15.25
N PHE A 100 -22.21 -7.97 -14.86
CA PHE A 100 -22.82 -6.78 -15.46
C PHE A 100 -21.80 -5.65 -15.49
N ASP A 101 -21.72 -4.92 -16.59
CA ASP A 101 -20.83 -3.77 -16.76
C ASP A 101 -21.49 -2.69 -17.61
N ARG A 102 -21.82 -1.56 -16.99
CA ARG A 102 -22.42 -0.43 -17.68
C ARG A 102 -21.32 0.39 -18.32
N ASP A 103 -21.41 0.57 -19.64
CA ASP A 103 -20.48 1.38 -20.44
C ASP A 103 -19.00 0.96 -20.30
N GLY A 104 -18.72 -0.29 -19.94
CA GLY A 104 -17.36 -0.81 -19.75
C GLY A 104 -16.64 -0.26 -18.51
N TYR A 105 -17.38 0.19 -17.50
CA TYR A 105 -16.85 0.74 -16.25
C TYR A 105 -15.85 -0.20 -15.55
N LEU A 106 -16.23 -1.46 -15.32
CA LEU A 106 -15.40 -2.44 -14.62
C LEU A 106 -14.20 -2.89 -15.46
N GLU A 107 -14.37 -3.04 -16.76
CA GLU A 107 -13.26 -3.30 -17.68
C GLU A 107 -12.22 -2.17 -17.66
N ASN A 108 -12.68 -0.92 -17.78
CA ASN A 108 -11.81 0.25 -17.67
C ASN A 108 -11.15 0.33 -16.30
N LEU A 109 -11.87 -0.01 -15.23
CA LEU A 109 -11.31 -0.05 -13.88
C LEU A 109 -10.21 -1.10 -13.76
N LYS A 110 -10.41 -2.31 -14.31
CA LYS A 110 -9.37 -3.34 -14.39
C LYS A 110 -8.15 -2.82 -15.15
N ASN A 111 -8.34 -2.24 -16.33
CA ASN A 111 -7.25 -1.71 -17.16
C ASN A 111 -6.47 -0.61 -16.43
N ASN A 112 -7.16 0.36 -15.82
CA ASN A 112 -6.56 1.44 -15.03
C ASN A 112 -5.85 0.96 -13.76
N LEU A 113 -6.21 -0.21 -13.21
CA LEU A 113 -5.47 -0.80 -12.09
C LEU A 113 -4.13 -1.39 -12.54
N PHE A 114 -4.02 -1.83 -13.80
CA PHE A 114 -2.79 -2.36 -14.39
C PHE A 114 -1.93 -1.27 -15.04
N GLU A 115 -2.54 -0.23 -15.59
CA GLU A 115 -1.84 0.98 -16.04
C GLU A 115 -1.45 1.81 -14.81
N ASN A 116 -0.15 1.86 -14.49
CA ASN A 116 0.33 2.58 -13.32
C ASN A 116 0.96 3.91 -13.78
N PRO A 117 0.26 5.06 -13.67
CA PRO A 117 0.84 6.35 -14.03
C PRO A 117 2.17 6.56 -13.28
N ILE A 118 3.18 7.06 -13.99
CA ILE A 118 4.54 7.20 -13.46
C ILE A 118 4.57 7.99 -12.14
N GLU A 119 3.76 9.05 -12.03
CA GLU A 119 3.65 9.86 -10.80
C GLU A 119 3.07 9.05 -9.64
N THR A 120 2.02 8.25 -9.88
CA THR A 120 1.45 7.34 -8.87
C THR A 120 2.45 6.30 -8.41
N ARG A 121 3.28 5.77 -9.31
CA ARG A 121 4.33 4.82 -8.98
C ARG A 121 5.41 5.45 -8.10
N LYS A 122 5.92 6.64 -8.46
CA LYS A 122 6.91 7.38 -7.66
C LYS A 122 6.39 7.67 -6.25
N LYS A 123 5.12 8.06 -6.13
CA LYS A 123 4.47 8.26 -4.82
C LYS A 123 4.45 6.98 -3.99
N LYS A 124 4.03 5.84 -4.58
CA LYS A 124 4.01 4.54 -3.88
C LYS A 124 5.42 4.08 -3.49
N ILE A 125 6.41 4.29 -4.35
CA ILE A 125 7.83 4.05 -4.05
C ILE A 125 8.25 4.85 -2.80
N ALA A 126 7.91 6.14 -2.74
CA ALA A 126 8.25 6.97 -1.59
C ALA A 126 7.56 6.54 -0.29
N MET A 127 6.32 6.05 -0.38
CA MET A 127 5.61 5.52 0.78
C MET A 127 6.25 4.22 1.30
N GLU A 128 6.50 3.23 0.43
CA GLU A 128 7.14 1.97 0.85
C GLU A 128 8.58 2.21 1.33
N PHE A 129 9.30 3.15 0.73
CA PHE A 129 10.64 3.53 1.17
C PHE A 129 10.63 4.16 2.58
N ALA A 130 9.63 5.01 2.87
CA ALA A 130 9.50 5.62 4.18
C ALA A 130 9.12 4.61 5.28
N GLU A 131 8.23 3.67 4.98
CA GLU A 131 7.90 2.55 5.87
C GLU A 131 9.09 1.60 6.08
N LEU A 132 9.89 1.34 5.03
CA LEU A 132 11.13 0.57 5.12
C LEU A 132 12.15 1.24 6.07
N ILE A 133 12.37 2.55 5.94
CA ILE A 133 13.27 3.29 6.85
C ILE A 133 12.76 3.19 8.29
N ARG A 134 11.46 3.44 8.52
CA ARG A 134 10.86 3.38 9.85
C ARG A 134 11.00 2.01 10.47
N SER A 135 10.64 0.98 9.74
CA SER A 135 10.66 -0.38 10.26
C SER A 135 12.09 -0.82 10.57
N CYS A 136 13.06 -0.50 9.71
CA CYS A 136 14.47 -0.77 9.97
C CYS A 136 14.99 0.00 11.20
N SER A 137 14.64 1.28 11.37
CA SER A 137 15.06 2.09 12.52
C SER A 137 14.52 1.54 13.84
N ILE A 138 13.23 1.17 13.89
CA ILE A 138 12.61 0.56 15.07
C ILE A 138 13.25 -0.81 15.35
N GLY A 139 13.50 -1.61 14.30
CA GLY A 139 14.17 -2.91 14.44
C GLY A 139 15.56 -2.77 15.05
N LYS A 140 16.31 -1.75 14.63
CA LYS A 140 17.63 -1.42 15.19
C LYS A 140 17.56 -1.01 16.66
N GLU A 141 16.64 -0.12 17.02
CA GLU A 141 16.46 0.33 18.41
C GLU A 141 16.12 -0.86 19.34
N LEU A 142 15.21 -1.73 18.91
CA LEU A 142 14.85 -2.94 19.66
C LEU A 142 16.03 -3.91 19.78
N TYR A 143 16.82 -4.08 18.72
CA TYR A 143 18.02 -4.90 18.73
C TYR A 143 19.06 -4.37 19.73
N ASP A 144 19.36 -3.07 19.69
CA ASP A 144 20.29 -2.40 20.60
C ASP A 144 19.79 -2.49 22.06
N GLY A 145 18.47 -2.48 22.26
CA GLY A 145 17.79 -2.74 23.54
C GLY A 145 17.71 -4.22 23.94
N LYS A 146 18.34 -5.13 23.19
CA LYS A 146 18.35 -6.59 23.39
C LYS A 146 16.97 -7.25 23.36
N GLN A 147 15.98 -6.60 22.76
CA GLN A 147 14.64 -7.15 22.54
C GLN A 147 14.59 -7.93 21.21
N TYR A 148 15.38 -9.01 21.13
CA TYR A 148 15.66 -9.66 19.84
C TYR A 148 14.43 -10.27 19.14
N LEU A 149 13.43 -10.74 19.89
CA LEU A 149 12.19 -11.27 19.33
C LEU A 149 11.34 -10.18 18.67
N ASP A 150 11.24 -9.02 19.31
CA ASP A 150 10.53 -7.86 18.77
C ASP A 150 11.28 -7.24 17.60
N ALA A 151 12.62 -7.17 17.69
CA ALA A 151 13.47 -6.75 16.59
C ALA A 151 13.28 -7.68 15.37
N PHE A 152 13.24 -9.00 15.57
CA PHE A 152 12.97 -9.96 14.51
C PHE A 152 11.63 -9.71 13.81
N ASN A 153 10.55 -9.54 14.57
CA ASN A 153 9.23 -9.22 14.00
C ASN A 153 9.27 -7.94 13.17
N GLN A 154 9.98 -6.92 13.65
CA GLN A 154 10.12 -5.67 12.94
C GLN A 154 10.97 -5.79 11.67
N MET A 155 11.99 -6.64 11.68
CA MET A 155 12.79 -6.92 10.49
C MET A 155 12.03 -7.71 9.42
N VAL A 156 11.09 -8.60 9.82
CA VAL A 156 10.16 -9.23 8.88
C VAL A 156 9.30 -8.18 8.17
N GLN A 157 8.81 -7.15 8.89
CA GLN A 157 8.06 -6.05 8.27
C GLN A 157 8.94 -5.24 7.31
N SER A 158 10.18 -4.93 7.72
CA SER A 158 11.16 -4.24 6.88
C SER A 158 11.39 -4.97 5.55
N LEU A 159 11.60 -6.29 5.61
CA LEU A 159 11.72 -7.14 4.41
C LEU A 159 10.49 -7.08 3.51
N HIS A 160 9.29 -7.03 4.09
CA HIS A 160 8.06 -6.93 3.30
C HIS A 160 7.93 -5.58 2.58
N HIS A 161 8.34 -4.48 3.22
CA HIS A 161 8.41 -3.17 2.55
C HIS A 161 9.48 -3.14 1.46
N LEU A 162 10.65 -3.75 1.71
CA LEU A 162 11.70 -3.89 0.69
C LEU A 162 11.20 -4.69 -0.52
N ALA A 163 10.52 -5.82 -0.29
CA ALA A 163 9.91 -6.62 -1.34
C ALA A 163 8.93 -5.81 -2.20
N ARG A 164 8.02 -5.05 -1.57
CA ARG A 164 7.05 -4.19 -2.27
C ARG A 164 7.74 -3.07 -3.04
N LEU A 165 8.78 -2.48 -2.45
CA LEU A 165 9.62 -1.47 -3.10
C LEU A 165 10.28 -2.04 -4.36
N SER A 166 10.94 -3.20 -4.28
CA SER A 166 11.55 -3.88 -5.43
C SER A 166 10.55 -4.11 -6.57
N VAL A 167 9.34 -4.57 -6.27
CA VAL A 167 8.30 -4.78 -7.30
C VAL A 167 7.89 -3.47 -7.96
N LEU A 168 7.73 -2.40 -7.18
CA LEU A 168 7.38 -1.07 -7.70
C LEU A 168 8.51 -0.47 -8.56
N GLU A 169 9.77 -0.63 -8.17
CA GLU A 169 10.94 -0.16 -8.91
C GLU A 169 11.04 -0.81 -10.29
N HIS A 170 10.69 -2.09 -10.39
CA HIS A 170 10.60 -2.83 -11.67
C HIS A 170 9.33 -2.54 -12.47
N GLY A 171 8.46 -1.66 -11.96
CA GLY A 171 7.28 -1.19 -12.64
C GLY A 171 6.05 -2.07 -12.53
N PHE A 172 6.07 -3.05 -11.64
CA PHE A 172 4.93 -3.91 -11.38
C PHE A 172 4.13 -3.39 -10.19
N TYR A 173 2.89 -3.87 -10.05
CA TYR A 173 2.11 -3.68 -8.84
C TYR A 173 2.45 -4.82 -7.87
N PRO A 174 2.84 -4.54 -6.60
CA PRO A 174 3.08 -5.62 -5.65
C PRO A 174 1.78 -6.39 -5.44
N GLU A 175 1.84 -7.72 -5.43
CA GLU A 175 0.70 -8.58 -5.18
C GLU A 175 0.67 -9.00 -3.70
N ILE A 176 -0.35 -9.75 -3.28
CA ILE A 176 -0.39 -10.33 -1.93
C ILE A 176 0.72 -11.38 -1.78
N THR A 177 0.95 -12.16 -2.83
CA THR A 177 2.05 -13.13 -2.92
C THR A 177 3.34 -12.47 -3.40
N VAL A 178 3.67 -11.30 -2.84
CA VAL A 178 4.79 -10.45 -3.27
C VAL A 178 6.11 -11.21 -3.41
N TRP A 179 6.37 -12.20 -2.55
CA TRP A 179 7.58 -13.02 -2.59
C TRP A 179 7.72 -13.87 -3.86
N ASN A 180 6.60 -14.26 -4.50
CA ASN A 180 6.64 -14.94 -5.81
C ASN A 180 7.08 -13.99 -6.93
N GLN A 181 6.76 -12.71 -6.81
CA GLN A 181 7.23 -11.67 -7.72
C GLN A 181 8.72 -11.40 -7.47
N VAL A 182 9.09 -11.12 -6.20
CA VAL A 182 10.47 -10.82 -5.79
C VAL A 182 11.43 -11.94 -6.18
N LYS A 183 11.06 -13.21 -5.96
CA LYS A 183 11.89 -14.36 -6.37
C LYS A 183 12.29 -14.34 -7.85
N LYS A 184 11.49 -13.72 -8.72
CA LYS A 184 11.77 -13.63 -10.16
C LYS A 184 12.51 -12.34 -10.53
N ILE A 185 12.17 -11.21 -9.89
CA ILE A 185 12.70 -9.89 -10.26
C ILE A 185 13.99 -9.53 -9.51
N GLU A 186 14.09 -9.92 -8.23
CA GLU A 186 15.23 -9.60 -7.36
C GLU A 186 15.47 -10.74 -6.36
N PRO A 187 16.05 -11.87 -6.83
CA PRO A 187 16.27 -13.07 -6.03
C PRO A 187 17.12 -12.82 -4.77
N GLU A 188 17.98 -11.81 -4.77
CA GLU A 188 18.82 -11.43 -3.64
C GLU A 188 17.97 -10.96 -2.45
N VAL A 189 16.92 -10.16 -2.69
CA VAL A 189 15.97 -9.73 -1.65
C VAL A 189 15.15 -10.91 -1.12
N TYR A 190 14.79 -11.85 -2.00
CA TYR A 190 14.13 -13.09 -1.58
C TYR A 190 15.05 -13.95 -0.70
N ALA A 191 16.34 -14.04 -1.03
CA ALA A 191 17.32 -14.79 -0.25
C ALA A 191 17.49 -14.24 1.17
N LEU A 192 17.40 -12.92 1.37
CA LEU A 192 17.43 -12.33 2.72
C LEU A 192 16.28 -12.84 3.61
N TYR A 193 15.09 -13.05 3.04
CA TYR A 193 13.97 -13.61 3.79
C TYR A 193 14.20 -15.08 4.14
N LEU A 194 14.75 -15.86 3.21
CA LEU A 194 15.12 -17.26 3.47
C LEU A 194 16.20 -17.35 4.55
N GLU A 195 17.27 -16.57 4.45
CA GLU A 195 18.33 -16.52 5.45
C GLU A 195 17.77 -16.12 6.83
N LEU A 196 16.85 -15.14 6.85
CA LEU A 196 16.20 -14.76 8.10
C LEU A 196 15.43 -15.92 8.72
N VAL A 197 14.80 -16.82 7.96
CA VAL A 197 13.89 -17.87 8.48
C VAL A 197 14.58 -19.22 8.67
N GLU A 198 15.45 -19.61 7.74
CA GLU A 198 16.06 -20.94 7.62
C GLU A 198 17.44 -21.03 8.30
N SER A 199 18.07 -19.90 8.64
CA SER A 199 19.38 -19.90 9.28
C SER A 199 19.37 -20.63 10.63
N SER A 200 20.39 -21.45 10.85
CA SER A 200 20.67 -22.15 12.12
C SER A 200 21.30 -21.24 13.18
N GLU A 201 21.61 -19.99 12.83
CA GLU A 201 22.17 -19.00 13.75
C GLU A 201 21.16 -18.60 14.83
N LEU A 202 21.67 -18.06 15.94
CA LEU A 202 20.85 -17.46 16.98
C LEU A 202 20.06 -16.26 16.43
N ILE A 203 18.89 -15.98 17.02
CA ILE A 203 18.01 -14.89 16.59
C ILE A 203 18.72 -13.53 16.58
N GLU A 204 19.58 -13.27 17.57
CA GLU A 204 20.42 -12.08 17.63
C GLU A 204 21.24 -11.94 16.34
N LYS A 205 21.98 -13.00 15.97
CA LYS A 205 22.85 -12.96 14.79
C LYS A 205 22.05 -12.84 13.49
N ARG A 206 20.92 -13.52 13.38
CA ARG A 206 20.00 -13.42 12.22
C ARG A 206 19.49 -11.99 12.03
N VAL A 207 19.08 -11.33 13.11
CA VAL A 207 18.60 -9.95 13.09
C VAL A 207 19.74 -8.98 12.77
N GLU A 208 20.93 -9.16 13.36
CA GLU A 208 22.10 -8.34 13.08
C GLU A 208 22.48 -8.34 11.59
N LEU A 209 22.60 -9.53 11.00
CA LEU A 209 22.95 -9.69 9.58
C LEU A 209 21.90 -9.06 8.67
N LEU A 210 20.62 -9.26 9.00
CA LEU A 210 19.54 -8.68 8.23
C LEU A 210 19.48 -7.15 8.35
N LEU A 211 19.75 -6.58 9.54
CA LEU A 211 19.86 -5.14 9.73
C LEU A 211 20.90 -4.54 8.77
N LEU A 212 22.10 -5.14 8.71
CA LEU A 212 23.16 -4.69 7.80
C LEU A 212 22.73 -4.74 6.33
N ALA A 213 22.07 -5.84 5.91
CA ALA A 213 21.59 -5.99 4.55
C ALA A 213 20.49 -4.98 4.18
N ILE A 214 19.54 -4.75 5.09
CA ILE A 214 18.47 -3.77 4.89
C ILE A 214 19.03 -2.34 4.90
N GLU A 215 19.96 -1.99 5.79
CA GLU A 215 20.60 -0.66 5.79
C GLU A 215 21.31 -0.37 4.45
N PHE A 216 21.99 -1.38 3.89
CA PHE A 216 22.59 -1.29 2.55
C PHE A 216 21.51 -1.13 1.46
N ALA A 217 20.43 -1.92 1.52
CA ALA A 217 19.32 -1.85 0.57
C ALA A 217 18.62 -0.48 0.59
N ILE A 218 18.44 0.12 1.76
CA ILE A 218 17.89 1.48 1.91
C ILE A 218 18.86 2.50 1.31
N SER A 219 20.15 2.40 1.63
CA SER A 219 21.15 3.36 1.18
C SER A 219 21.31 3.37 -0.35
N SER A 220 21.32 2.19 -0.98
CA SER A 220 21.43 2.06 -2.45
C SER A 220 20.21 2.60 -3.18
N ARG A 221 19.03 2.59 -2.55
CA ARG A 221 17.76 3.06 -3.13
C ARG A 221 17.39 4.49 -2.75
N ALA A 222 18.18 5.18 -1.94
CA ALA A 222 17.79 6.47 -1.35
C ALA A 222 17.29 7.51 -2.37
N ARG A 223 17.93 7.63 -3.54
CA ARG A 223 17.51 8.58 -4.59
C ARG A 223 16.20 8.18 -5.28
N ILE A 224 16.02 6.90 -5.57
CA ILE A 224 14.80 6.38 -6.22
C ILE A 224 13.65 6.43 -5.21
N GLY A 225 13.87 5.89 -4.01
CA GLY A 225 12.94 5.89 -2.89
C GLY A 225 12.44 7.28 -2.51
N SER A 226 13.26 8.33 -2.63
CA SER A 226 12.84 9.70 -2.30
C SER A 226 12.51 10.58 -3.51
N SER A 227 12.47 10.02 -4.73
CA SER A 227 12.35 10.82 -5.95
C SER A 227 11.10 11.70 -5.98
N TYR A 228 9.97 11.20 -5.48
CA TYR A 228 8.72 11.93 -5.41
C TYR A 228 8.80 13.16 -4.49
N LEU A 229 9.35 12.98 -3.28
CA LEU A 229 9.57 14.09 -2.35
C LEU A 229 10.55 15.11 -2.92
N ILE A 230 11.65 14.63 -3.53
CA ILE A 230 12.65 15.49 -4.16
C ILE A 230 12.05 16.34 -5.28
N GLU A 231 11.23 15.75 -6.16
CA GLU A 231 10.57 16.45 -7.25
C GLU A 231 9.64 17.55 -6.74
N ILE A 232 8.87 17.28 -5.68
CA ILE A 232 8.02 18.27 -5.03
C ILE A 232 8.86 19.37 -4.38
N MET A 233 9.92 19.02 -3.66
CA MET A 233 10.79 20.02 -3.03
C MET A 233 11.49 20.93 -4.05
N LYS A 234 11.82 20.41 -5.24
CA LYS A 234 12.40 21.18 -6.36
C LYS A 234 11.41 22.08 -7.09
N SER A 235 10.11 21.98 -6.79
CA SER A 235 9.09 22.82 -7.43
C SER A 235 9.18 24.31 -7.05
N LYS A 236 9.82 24.64 -5.92
CA LYS A 236 10.16 26.01 -5.52
C LYS A 236 11.66 26.15 -5.28
N LYS A 237 12.18 27.37 -5.46
CA LYS A 237 13.62 27.67 -5.28
C LYS A 237 14.03 27.80 -3.81
N ASP A 238 13.09 28.20 -2.96
CA ASP A 238 13.33 28.45 -1.54
C ASP A 238 13.26 27.15 -0.72
N ALA A 239 13.85 27.17 0.47
CA ALA A 239 13.76 26.04 1.39
C ALA A 239 12.33 25.84 1.91
N TRP A 240 12.02 24.60 2.29
CA TRP A 240 10.73 24.19 2.81
C TRP A 240 10.76 24.06 4.33
N THR A 241 9.80 24.65 5.02
CA THR A 241 9.52 24.23 6.41
C THR A 241 8.83 22.86 6.41
N ILE A 242 8.95 22.13 7.51
CA ILE A 242 8.17 20.89 7.69
C ILE A 242 6.66 21.14 7.60
N SER A 243 6.18 22.29 8.09
CA SER A 243 4.77 22.67 8.04
C SER A 243 4.26 22.81 6.59
N GLU A 244 5.05 23.44 5.72
CA GLU A 244 4.70 23.54 4.30
C GLU A 244 4.63 22.16 3.64
N LEU A 245 5.58 21.26 3.92
CA LEU A 245 5.59 19.92 3.33
C LEU A 245 4.43 19.05 3.83
N VAL A 246 4.06 19.15 5.11
CA VAL A 246 2.92 18.42 5.68
C VAL A 246 1.59 18.90 5.08
N ASN A 247 1.48 20.20 4.75
CA ASN A 247 0.28 20.79 4.18
C ASN A 247 0.24 20.74 2.64
N GLU A 248 1.30 20.27 1.98
CA GLU A 248 1.35 20.10 0.53
C GLU A 248 0.38 18.98 0.09
N PRO A 249 -0.65 19.28 -0.73
CA PRO A 249 -1.66 18.28 -1.11
C PRO A 249 -1.07 17.01 -1.73
N LYS A 250 0.01 17.14 -2.51
CA LYS A 250 0.70 16.00 -3.13
C LYS A 250 1.38 15.08 -2.11
N LEU A 251 1.70 15.56 -0.91
CA LEU A 251 2.40 14.83 0.15
C LEU A 251 1.49 14.32 1.27
N LYS A 252 0.17 14.55 1.19
CA LYS A 252 -0.79 14.19 2.26
C LYS A 252 -0.66 12.76 2.79
N GLU A 253 -0.42 11.78 1.91
CA GLU A 253 -0.27 10.36 2.31
C GLU A 253 1.10 10.05 2.93
N LEU A 254 2.12 10.86 2.65
CA LEU A 254 3.48 10.74 3.19
C LEU A 254 3.67 11.58 4.47
N ALA A 255 2.71 12.44 4.82
CA ALA A 255 2.83 13.46 5.85
C ALA A 255 3.33 12.92 7.20
N LYS A 256 2.82 11.75 7.63
CA LYS A 256 3.18 11.11 8.90
C LYS A 256 4.65 10.65 8.95
N ASP A 257 5.30 10.53 7.78
CA ASP A 257 6.63 9.96 7.62
C ASP A 257 7.69 11.00 7.21
N LEU A 258 7.25 12.21 6.83
CA LEU A 258 8.12 13.26 6.30
C LEU A 258 9.27 13.62 7.24
N GLY A 259 9.02 13.69 8.56
CA GLY A 259 10.05 14.03 9.54
C GLY A 259 11.22 13.03 9.50
N LEU A 260 10.91 11.73 9.56
CA LEU A 260 11.90 10.66 9.48
C LEU A 260 12.63 10.66 8.14
N LEU A 261 11.88 10.81 7.05
CA LEU A 261 12.44 10.78 5.70
C LEU A 261 13.41 11.95 5.47
N LEU A 262 13.06 13.16 5.91
CA LEU A 262 13.93 14.34 5.79
C LEU A 262 15.22 14.19 6.61
N GLN A 263 15.13 13.67 7.84
CA GLN A 263 16.31 13.40 8.66
C GLN A 263 17.24 12.36 8.01
N TYR A 264 16.66 11.30 7.45
CA TYR A 264 17.40 10.30 6.70
C TYR A 264 18.10 10.91 5.47
N LEU A 265 17.38 11.71 4.67
CA LEU A 265 17.95 12.35 3.47
C LEU A 265 19.01 13.39 3.80
N TYR A 266 18.88 14.09 4.93
CA TYR A 266 19.92 14.97 5.45
C TYR A 266 21.18 14.19 5.81
N ALA A 267 21.05 13.09 6.56
CA ALA A 267 22.18 12.21 6.90
C ALA A 267 22.86 11.61 5.65
N LYS A 268 22.11 11.40 4.56
CA LYS A 268 22.62 10.94 3.27
C LYS A 268 23.09 12.05 2.33
N ASN A 269 23.16 13.30 2.80
CA ASN A 269 23.61 14.46 2.00
C ASN A 269 22.77 14.71 0.72
N ILE A 270 21.51 14.28 0.72
CA ILE A 270 20.57 14.49 -0.40
C ILE A 270 19.77 15.79 -0.17
N VAL A 271 19.45 16.08 1.09
CA VAL A 271 18.80 17.30 1.54
C VAL A 271 19.76 18.07 2.43
N GLN A 272 19.71 19.41 2.38
CA GLN A 272 20.40 20.29 3.31
C GLN A 272 19.40 20.99 4.24
N ILE A 273 19.87 21.36 5.43
CA ILE A 273 19.12 22.13 6.40
C ILE A 273 19.62 23.57 6.37
N GLU A 274 18.70 24.50 6.16
CA GLU A 274 18.88 25.95 6.31
C GLU A 274 18.15 26.38 7.58
N THR A 275 18.74 27.28 8.36
CA THR A 275 18.16 27.75 9.62
C THR A 275 17.76 29.21 9.49
N LYS A 276 16.53 29.53 9.89
CA LYS A 276 16.03 30.90 9.97
C LYS A 276 15.74 31.26 11.41
N GLU A 277 16.37 32.31 11.94
CA GLU A 277 16.09 32.79 13.30
C GLU A 277 14.62 33.24 13.40
N ILE A 278 13.96 32.86 14.49
CA ILE A 278 12.59 33.29 14.80
C ILE A 278 12.62 34.35 15.91
N GLU A 279 11.45 34.89 16.30
CA GLU A 279 11.35 35.89 17.37
C GLU A 279 11.79 35.29 18.73
N GLY A 280 13.06 35.49 19.08
CA GLY A 280 13.68 35.05 20.33
C GLY A 280 15.15 34.68 20.11
N PRO A 281 16.09 35.20 20.92
CA PRO A 281 17.51 34.96 20.70
C PRO A 281 17.84 33.47 20.80
N GLY A 282 18.49 32.94 19.76
CA GLY A 282 19.01 31.57 19.74
C GLY A 282 18.01 30.47 19.39
N ILE A 283 16.80 30.81 18.94
CA ILE A 283 15.84 29.84 18.42
C ILE A 283 15.80 29.92 16.89
N TYR A 284 16.08 28.80 16.23
CA TYR A 284 16.12 28.72 14.78
C TYR A 284 15.08 27.72 14.26
N GLN A 285 14.29 28.15 13.28
CA GLN A 285 13.42 27.28 12.51
C GLN A 285 14.24 26.55 11.44
N MET A 286 14.16 25.23 11.41
CA MET A 286 14.75 24.40 10.37
C MET A 286 13.92 24.44 9.09
N GLN A 287 14.61 24.62 7.97
CA GLN A 287 14.08 24.57 6.62
C GLN A 287 14.91 23.58 5.80
N TYR A 288 14.29 22.91 4.85
CA TYR A 288 14.85 21.80 4.10
C TYR A 288 14.90 22.15 2.62
N LYS A 289 16.06 21.93 2.00
CA LYS A 289 16.25 22.17 0.57
C LYS A 289 16.97 20.99 -0.07
N VAL A 290 16.59 20.61 -1.28
CA VAL A 290 17.33 19.59 -2.02
C VAL A 290 18.68 20.17 -2.44
N ARG A 291 19.75 19.41 -2.26
CA ARG A 291 21.09 19.80 -2.74
C ARG A 291 21.20 19.75 -4.25
#